data_AF-A0A3B0ZKI4-F1
#
_entry.id   AF-A0A3B0ZKI4-F1
#
_cell.length_a   1.000
_cell.length_b   1.000
_cell.length_c   1.000
_cell.angle_alpha   90.00
_cell.angle_beta   90.00
_cell.angle_gamma   90.00
#
_symmetry.space_group_name_H-M   'P 1'
#
loop_
_entity.id
_entity.type
_entity.pdbx_description
1 polymer ?
#
loop_
_entity_poly.entity_id
_entity_poly.type
_entity_poly.pdbx_seq_one_letter_code
_entity_poly.pdbx_strand_id
1 'polypeptide(L)'
;MVLKTIADAYYASTKKDIVVTSGKRTAKSQADALYTRFKKGGNVKDYIAQKEAKAVKKAYGDAVKLKKKKAEIINEMEKVLKNQIKNGKYLSKHLSSKALDIRKKNMSKTEQKAFLKVCKATAKKCLVEGTPEHFHLQFK
;
A
#
# COMPACT_ATOMS: atom_id res chain seq x y z
N MET A 1 -2.82 18.19 -5.91
CA MET A 1 -2.44 18.53 -7.29
C MET A 1 -2.04 17.29 -8.12
N VAL A 2 -1.06 16.47 -7.70
CA VAL A 2 -0.55 15.34 -8.52
C VAL A 2 -1.61 14.32 -8.96
N LEU A 3 -2.51 13.88 -8.07
CA LEU A 3 -3.55 12.91 -8.44
C LEU A 3 -4.49 13.45 -9.52
N LYS A 4 -4.87 14.73 -9.42
CA LYS A 4 -5.73 15.39 -10.41
C LYS A 4 -5.07 15.40 -11.78
N THR A 5 -3.78 15.77 -11.85
CA THR A 5 -3.00 15.73 -13.09
C THR A 5 -2.98 14.33 -13.72
N ILE A 6 -2.80 13.29 -12.90
CA ILE A 6 -2.82 11.90 -13.40
C ILE A 6 -4.20 11.52 -13.93
N ALA A 7 -5.27 11.88 -13.20
CA ALA A 7 -6.65 11.61 -13.60
C ALA A 7 -7.01 12.32 -14.91
N ASP A 8 -6.73 13.61 -15.02
CA ASP A 8 -7.04 14.42 -16.20
C ASP A 8 -6.32 13.89 -17.45
N ALA A 9 -5.02 13.57 -17.35
CA ALA A 9 -4.25 13.04 -18.48
C ALA A 9 -4.66 11.61 -18.86
N TYR A 10 -5.04 10.78 -17.89
CA TYR A 10 -5.60 9.46 -18.17
C TYR A 10 -6.96 9.57 -18.88
N TYR A 11 -7.85 10.45 -18.40
CA TYR A 11 -9.15 10.67 -19.01
C TYR A 11 -9.01 11.24 -20.43
N ALA A 12 -8.10 12.19 -20.65
CA ALA A 12 -7.86 12.76 -21.97
C ALA A 12 -7.51 11.68 -23.03
N SER A 13 -6.77 10.65 -22.63
CA SER A 13 -6.31 9.57 -23.52
C SER A 13 -7.24 8.36 -23.62
N THR A 14 -8.08 8.11 -22.60
CA THR A 14 -8.89 6.89 -22.54
C THR A 14 -10.40 7.14 -22.47
N LYS A 15 -10.82 8.37 -22.16
CA LYS A 15 -12.22 8.74 -21.82
C LYS A 15 -12.80 7.89 -20.67
N LYS A 16 -11.93 7.38 -19.78
CA LYS A 16 -12.30 6.61 -18.59
C LYS A 16 -11.74 7.26 -17.34
N ASP A 17 -12.46 7.11 -16.24
CA ASP A 17 -11.99 7.55 -14.92
C ASP A 17 -11.08 6.50 -14.28
N ILE A 18 -10.08 6.97 -13.53
CA ILE A 18 -9.31 6.12 -12.64
C ILE A 18 -10.12 5.79 -11.39
N VAL A 19 -9.93 4.58 -10.84
CA VAL A 19 -10.59 4.19 -9.60
C VAL A 19 -9.56 4.00 -8.49
N VAL A 20 -9.61 4.87 -7.49
CA VAL A 20 -8.82 4.75 -6.27
C VAL A 20 -9.40 3.63 -5.40
N THR A 21 -8.61 2.62 -5.11
CA THR A 21 -9.02 1.49 -4.24
C THR A 21 -8.52 1.65 -2.81
N SER A 22 -7.44 2.41 -2.61
CA SER A 22 -6.86 2.61 -1.28
C SER A 22 -6.08 3.91 -1.23
N GLY A 23 -6.26 4.70 -0.15
CA GLY A 23 -5.59 5.98 0.06
C GLY A 23 -4.75 5.99 1.34
N LYS A 24 -4.85 7.06 2.13
CA LYS A 24 -4.25 7.09 3.46
C LYS A 24 -4.83 5.94 4.30
N ARG A 25 -3.95 5.12 4.89
CA ARG A 25 -4.35 4.01 5.78
C ARG A 25 -4.18 4.43 7.23
N THR A 26 -5.10 3.94 8.07
CA THR A 26 -4.93 3.98 9.52
C THR A 26 -3.94 2.89 9.94
N ALA A 27 -3.43 2.96 11.16
CA ALA A 27 -2.61 1.88 11.72
C ALA A 27 -3.35 0.53 11.66
N LYS A 28 -4.65 0.52 11.98
CA LYS A 28 -5.48 -0.69 11.96
C LYS A 28 -5.65 -1.27 10.55
N SER A 29 -5.97 -0.44 9.55
CA SER A 29 -6.17 -0.94 8.19
C SER A 29 -4.85 -1.41 7.57
N GLN A 30 -3.74 -0.75 7.88
CA GLN A 30 -2.42 -1.23 7.49
C GLN A 30 -2.05 -2.54 8.20
N ALA A 31 -2.38 -2.71 9.48
CA ALA A 31 -2.16 -3.95 10.20
C ALA A 31 -2.94 -5.13 9.58
N ASP A 32 -4.21 -4.92 9.19
CA ASP A 32 -5.01 -5.95 8.52
C ASP A 32 -4.45 -6.34 7.14
N ALA A 33 -3.99 -5.35 6.36
CA ALA A 33 -3.30 -5.60 5.09
C ALA A 33 -2.00 -6.41 5.29
N LEU A 34 -1.21 -6.07 6.31
CA LEU A 34 0.02 -6.79 6.66
C LEU A 34 -0.24 -8.19 7.18
N TYR A 35 -1.30 -8.39 7.99
CA TYR A 35 -1.73 -9.72 8.41
C TYR A 35 -1.94 -10.63 7.20
N THR A 36 -2.74 -10.16 6.24
CA THR A 36 -3.06 -10.92 5.03
C THR A 36 -1.80 -11.20 4.21
N ARG A 37 -0.91 -10.20 4.06
CA ARG A 37 0.37 -10.37 3.34
C ARG A 37 1.25 -11.42 4.02
N PHE A 38 1.45 -11.32 5.32
CA PHE A 38 2.33 -12.22 6.07
C PHE A 38 1.77 -13.63 6.17
N LYS A 39 0.44 -13.78 6.25
CA LYS A 39 -0.23 -15.09 6.19
C LYS A 39 0.00 -15.78 4.84
N LYS A 40 0.08 -15.01 3.75
CA LYS A 40 0.38 -15.50 2.40
C LYS A 40 1.89 -15.67 2.10
N GLY A 41 2.75 -15.58 3.12
CA GLY A 41 4.20 -15.75 2.95
C GLY A 41 4.97 -14.51 2.48
N GLY A 42 4.33 -13.33 2.43
CA GLY A 42 5.01 -12.10 2.02
C GLY A 42 6.20 -11.72 2.90
N ASN A 43 7.24 -11.15 2.27
CA ASN A 43 8.54 -10.90 2.88
C ASN A 43 8.69 -9.43 3.33
N VAL A 44 9.48 -9.20 4.38
CA VAL A 44 9.87 -7.85 4.81
C VAL A 44 10.86 -7.20 3.85
N LYS A 45 11.60 -7.98 3.05
CA LYS A 45 12.54 -7.49 2.02
C LYS A 45 11.88 -6.58 0.98
N ASP A 46 10.56 -6.67 0.82
CA ASP A 46 9.79 -5.87 -0.13
C ASP A 46 9.61 -4.40 0.32
N TYR A 47 9.95 -4.09 1.58
CA TYR A 47 9.80 -2.75 2.16
C TYR A 47 11.11 -1.97 2.14
N ILE A 48 11.06 -0.68 1.78
CA ILE A 48 12.24 0.19 1.91
C ILE A 48 12.61 0.38 3.40
N ALA A 49 11.58 0.57 4.25
CA ALA A 49 11.72 0.72 5.70
C ALA A 49 11.91 -0.65 6.38
N GLN A 50 13.08 -1.25 6.16
CA GLN A 50 13.41 -2.62 6.62
C GLN A 50 13.30 -2.78 8.14
N LYS A 51 13.77 -1.80 8.91
CA LYS A 51 13.74 -1.86 10.38
C LYS A 51 12.30 -1.88 10.89
N GLU A 52 11.46 -1.00 10.37
CA GLU A 52 10.05 -0.88 10.69
C GLU A 52 9.27 -2.14 10.26
N ALA A 53 9.59 -2.71 9.10
CA ALA A 53 8.99 -3.95 8.59
C ALA A 53 9.34 -5.17 9.43
N LYS A 54 10.61 -5.32 9.82
CA LYS A 54 11.05 -6.37 10.74
C LYS A 54 10.33 -6.28 12.09
N ALA A 55 10.15 -5.07 12.63
CA ALA A 55 9.43 -4.88 13.89
C ALA A 55 7.97 -5.38 13.82
N VAL A 56 7.23 -5.03 12.76
CA VAL A 56 5.84 -5.48 12.59
C VAL A 56 5.77 -6.99 12.31
N LYS A 57 6.70 -7.53 11.50
CA LYS A 57 6.78 -8.97 11.23
C LYS A 57 7.12 -9.77 12.50
N LYS A 58 7.94 -9.23 13.39
CA LYS A 58 8.21 -9.82 14.70
C LYS A 58 6.93 -9.90 15.54
N ALA A 59 6.18 -8.80 15.65
CA ALA A 59 4.90 -8.80 16.38
C ALA A 59 3.89 -9.81 15.81
N TYR A 60 3.82 -9.94 14.48
CA TYR A 60 3.03 -11.00 13.83
C TYR A 60 3.51 -12.40 14.25
N GLY A 61 4.82 -12.68 14.13
CA GLY A 61 5.38 -13.99 14.43
C GLY A 61 5.21 -14.39 15.90
N ASP A 62 5.44 -13.46 16.83
CA ASP A 62 5.27 -13.69 18.26
C ASP A 62 3.80 -13.98 18.60
N ALA A 63 2.86 -13.22 18.04
CA ALA A 63 1.43 -13.45 18.27
C ALA A 63 0.94 -14.79 17.67
N VAL A 64 1.47 -15.20 16.50
CA VAL A 64 1.19 -16.52 15.90
C VAL A 64 1.73 -17.65 16.76
N LYS A 65 2.96 -17.54 17.30
CA LYS A 65 3.54 -18.54 18.21
C LYS A 65 2.68 -18.72 19.48
N LEU A 66 2.10 -17.63 19.97
CA LEU A 66 1.16 -17.63 21.09
C LEU A 66 -0.26 -18.11 20.72
N LYS A 67 -0.49 -18.58 19.49
CA LYS A 67 -1.78 -19.05 18.98
C LYS A 67 -2.93 -18.05 19.15
N LYS A 68 -2.62 -16.74 19.14
CA LYS A 68 -3.61 -15.67 19.24
C LYS A 68 -4.60 -15.70 18.06
N LYS A 69 -5.83 -15.25 18.29
CA LYS A 69 -6.84 -15.12 17.21
C LYS A 69 -6.46 -13.99 16.24
N LYS A 70 -7.00 -14.03 15.01
CA LYS A 70 -6.73 -13.02 13.97
C LYS A 70 -6.84 -11.58 14.49
N ALA A 71 -7.93 -11.27 15.18
CA ALA A 71 -8.18 -9.92 15.70
C ALA A 71 -7.06 -9.46 16.67
N GLU A 72 -6.62 -10.35 17.55
CA GLU A 72 -5.56 -10.07 18.52
C GLU A 72 -4.20 -9.89 17.82
N ILE A 73 -3.86 -10.72 16.84
CA ILE A 73 -2.63 -10.58 16.04
C ILE A 73 -2.61 -9.20 15.35
N ILE A 74 -3.73 -8.79 14.76
CA ILE A 74 -3.86 -7.47 14.12
C ILE A 74 -3.68 -6.35 15.14
N ASN A 75 -4.24 -6.48 16.35
CA ASN A 75 -4.09 -5.48 17.40
C ASN A 75 -2.62 -5.35 17.86
N GLU A 76 -1.86 -6.45 17.96
CA GLU A 76 -0.43 -6.38 18.30
C GLU A 76 0.39 -5.67 17.20
N MET A 77 0.11 -5.97 15.93
CA MET A 77 0.75 -5.26 14.82
C MET A 77 0.36 -3.78 14.78
N GLU A 78 -0.91 -3.46 15.07
CA GLU A 78 -1.40 -2.09 15.11
C GLU A 78 -0.67 -1.26 16.17
N LYS A 79 -0.41 -1.80 17.36
CA LYS A 79 0.36 -1.10 18.40
C LYS A 79 1.75 -0.68 17.90
N VAL A 80 2.45 -1.59 17.22
CA VAL A 80 3.76 -1.28 16.62
C VAL A 80 3.64 -0.18 15.57
N LEU A 81 2.62 -0.24 14.72
CA LEU A 81 2.36 0.78 13.70
C LEU A 81 1.98 2.14 14.30
N LYS A 82 1.19 2.17 15.37
CA LYS A 82 0.86 3.42 16.11
C LYS A 82 2.12 4.06 16.67
N ASN A 83 2.99 3.27 17.31
CA ASN A 83 4.27 3.77 17.82
C ASN A 83 5.18 4.27 16.70
N GLN A 84 5.22 3.57 15.58
CA GLN A 84 5.93 3.99 14.37
C GLN A 84 5.45 5.36 13.88
N ILE A 85 4.13 5.52 13.70
CA ILE A 85 3.50 6.77 13.28
C ILE A 85 3.79 7.90 14.26
N LYS A 86 3.63 7.67 15.57
CA LYS A 86 3.90 8.64 16.63
C LYS A 86 5.34 9.15 16.59
N ASN A 87 6.29 8.28 16.25
CA ASN A 87 7.72 8.60 16.18
C ASN A 87 8.18 9.02 14.77
N GLY A 88 7.26 9.27 13.82
CA GLY A 88 7.60 9.66 12.44
C GLY A 88 8.30 8.58 11.61
N LYS A 89 8.31 7.32 12.06
CA LYS A 89 8.98 6.19 11.42
C LYS A 89 7.94 5.33 10.70
N TYR A 90 7.80 5.48 9.39
CA TYR A 90 6.71 4.83 8.66
C TYR A 90 7.19 3.60 7.87
N LEU A 91 6.63 2.44 8.17
CA LEU A 91 6.78 1.23 7.34
C LEU A 91 6.28 1.44 5.89
N SER A 92 5.15 2.12 5.73
CA SER A 92 4.50 2.33 4.42
C SER A 92 4.12 3.79 4.21
N LYS A 93 4.22 4.25 2.97
CA LYS A 93 3.81 5.60 2.57
C LYS A 93 2.29 5.82 2.67
N HIS A 94 1.47 4.77 2.70
CA HIS A 94 0.04 4.90 3.00
C HIS A 94 -0.22 5.48 4.40
N LEU A 95 0.69 5.26 5.35
CA LEU A 95 0.57 5.79 6.72
C LEU A 95 0.86 7.29 6.82
N SER A 96 1.45 7.89 5.78
CA SER A 96 1.81 9.31 5.73
C SER A 96 1.02 10.10 4.68
N SER A 97 -0.06 9.53 4.14
CA SER A 97 -0.85 10.12 3.03
C SER A 97 -0.06 10.32 1.73
N LYS A 98 1.12 9.70 1.62
CA LYS A 98 2.01 9.81 0.45
C LYS A 98 1.88 8.63 -0.51
N ALA A 99 0.83 7.82 -0.38
CA ALA A 99 0.56 6.73 -1.30
C ALA A 99 -0.93 6.53 -1.57
N LEU A 100 -1.22 6.05 -2.78
CA LEU A 100 -2.54 5.73 -3.30
C LEU A 100 -2.45 4.46 -4.13
N ASP A 101 -3.45 3.58 -4.02
CA ASP A 101 -3.61 2.41 -4.87
C ASP A 101 -4.73 2.66 -5.88
N ILE A 102 -4.47 2.34 -7.14
CA ILE A 102 -5.42 2.45 -8.26
C ILE A 102 -5.76 1.06 -8.78
N ARG A 103 -7.04 0.81 -9.03
CA ARG A 103 -7.54 -0.47 -9.56
C ARG A 103 -6.90 -0.81 -10.91
N LYS A 104 -6.41 -2.04 -11.07
CA LYS A 104 -5.97 -2.59 -12.36
C LYS A 104 -6.97 -3.57 -12.99
N LYS A 105 -7.70 -4.34 -12.17
CA LYS A 105 -8.50 -5.53 -12.59
C LYS A 105 -9.38 -5.37 -13.84
N ASN A 106 -9.97 -4.19 -14.05
CA ASN A 106 -10.91 -3.95 -15.16
C ASN A 106 -10.35 -3.01 -16.24
N MET A 107 -9.04 -2.75 -16.23
CA MET A 107 -8.38 -1.96 -17.28
C MET A 107 -7.89 -2.89 -18.40
N SER A 108 -8.19 -2.53 -19.65
CA SER A 108 -7.58 -3.12 -20.84
C SER A 108 -6.06 -2.90 -20.87
N LYS A 109 -5.33 -3.66 -21.70
CA LYS A 109 -3.87 -3.48 -21.85
C LYS A 109 -3.50 -2.06 -22.29
N THR A 110 -4.32 -1.44 -23.14
CA THR A 110 -4.12 -0.06 -23.62
C THR A 110 -4.33 0.95 -22.49
N GLU A 111 -5.38 0.79 -21.69
CA GLU A 111 -5.64 1.61 -20.51
C GLU A 111 -4.52 1.48 -19.46
N GLN A 112 -4.04 0.26 -19.20
CA GLN A 112 -2.93 0.03 -18.28
C GLN A 112 -1.64 0.73 -18.75
N LYS A 113 -1.33 0.67 -20.05
CA LYS A 113 -0.18 1.38 -20.64
C LYS A 113 -0.35 2.90 -20.54
N ALA A 114 -1.53 3.42 -20.86
CA ALA A 114 -1.83 4.85 -20.74
C ALA A 114 -1.65 5.33 -19.29
N PHE A 115 -2.21 4.58 -18.33
CA PHE A 115 -2.05 4.87 -16.90
C PHE A 115 -0.58 4.85 -16.48
N LEU A 116 0.17 3.79 -16.83
CA LEU A 116 1.59 3.68 -16.48
C LEU A 116 2.43 4.80 -17.07
N LYS A 117 2.15 5.24 -18.30
CA LYS A 117 2.85 6.35 -18.96
C LYS A 117 2.69 7.65 -18.15
N VAL A 118 1.45 8.02 -17.84
CA VAL A 118 1.14 9.23 -17.07
C VAL A 118 1.68 9.13 -15.65
N CYS A 119 1.52 7.96 -15.03
CA CYS A 119 1.97 7.70 -13.66
C CYS A 119 3.49 7.81 -13.51
N LYS A 120 4.27 7.25 -14.44
CA LYS A 120 5.74 7.34 -14.44
C LYS A 120 6.24 8.76 -14.71
N ALA A 121 5.50 9.56 -15.48
CA ALA A 121 5.85 10.96 -15.75
C ALA A 121 5.58 11.89 -14.56
N THR A 122 4.63 11.55 -13.69
CA THR A 122 4.10 12.50 -12.68
C THR A 122 4.34 12.06 -11.23
N ALA A 123 4.24 10.76 -10.92
CA ALA A 123 4.42 10.24 -9.57
C ALA A 123 5.90 9.99 -9.26
N LYS A 124 6.28 10.05 -7.97
CA LYS A 124 7.65 9.73 -7.55
C LYS A 124 7.97 8.26 -7.76
N LYS A 125 6.99 7.39 -7.51
CA LYS A 125 7.09 5.95 -7.74
C LYS A 125 5.75 5.43 -8.24
N CYS A 126 5.79 4.56 -9.24
CA CYS A 126 4.63 3.87 -9.76
C CYS A 126 4.97 2.40 -9.93
N LEU A 127 4.32 1.53 -9.16
CA LEU A 127 4.57 0.09 -9.16
C LEU A 127 3.28 -0.67 -9.45
N VAL A 128 3.41 -1.86 -10.02
CA VAL A 128 2.32 -2.84 -10.06
C VAL A 128 2.52 -3.77 -8.88
N GLU A 129 1.57 -3.79 -7.95
CA GLU A 129 1.66 -4.57 -6.72
C GLU A 129 0.36 -5.36 -6.46
N GLY A 130 0.49 -6.47 -5.72
CA GLY A 130 -0.63 -7.09 -5.01
C GLY A 130 -1.29 -8.32 -5.60
N THR A 131 -2.23 -8.86 -4.82
CA THR A 131 -3.17 -9.94 -5.18
C THR A 131 -4.53 -9.58 -4.55
N PRO A 132 -5.49 -9.02 -5.31
CA PRO A 132 -5.43 -8.73 -6.75
C PRO A 132 -4.48 -7.58 -7.09
N GLU A 133 -3.97 -7.60 -8.32
CA GLU A 133 -3.05 -6.59 -8.83
C GLU A 133 -3.71 -5.19 -8.84
N HIS A 134 -2.94 -4.19 -8.43
CA HIS A 134 -3.26 -2.77 -8.44
C HIS A 134 -2.00 -1.95 -8.76
N PHE A 135 -2.18 -0.69 -9.13
CA PHE A 135 -1.07 0.24 -9.26
C PHE A 135 -0.85 0.95 -7.92
N HIS A 136 0.34 0.84 -7.36
CA HIS A 136 0.75 1.54 -6.15
C HIS A 136 1.54 2.80 -6.51
N LEU A 137 0.99 3.95 -6.14
CA LEU A 137 1.56 5.28 -6.40
C LEU A 137 2.16 5.85 -5.13
N GLN A 138 3.33 6.47 -5.26
CA GLN A 138 3.95 7.25 -4.19
C GLN A 138 4.20 8.68 -4.64
N PHE A 139 3.92 9.63 -3.75
CA PHE A 139 4.12 11.06 -3.96
C PHE A 139 5.30 11.56 -3.12
N LYS A 140 5.84 12.74 -3.47
CA LYS A 140 6.92 13.38 -2.69
C LYS A 140 6.44 13.78 -1.29
#